data_AF-A0A1Q7WXX6-F1
#
_entry.id   AF-A0A1Q7WXX6-F1
#
_cell.length_a   1.000
_cell.length_b   1.000
_cell.length_c   1.000
_cell.angle_alpha   90.00
_cell.angle_beta   90.00
_cell.angle_gamma   90.00
#
_symmetry.space_group_name_H-M   'P 1'
#
loop_
_entity.id
_entity.type
_entity.pdbx_description
1 polymer ?
#
loop_
_entity_poly.entity_id
_entity_poly.type
_entity_poly.pdbx_seq_one_letter_code
_entity_poly.pdbx_strand_id
1 'polypeptide(L)'
;MESSAAGVGFDAGQRQLSGQKVRRIVDAMRHCVAERGIAGATFEHVSREAGVSRGLLHYYFGTKERLLIEVLRRDAETRIAMLDEPLAAAETADDVIAVLVAGAENVLRDDPGFYVILYELFTAGRQNPDIQAELAGLYRRSRQQVAQALRRKDAEGVLSLRFDADSIVTYMFAAADGGALQRLTDPERDYSATVEAGAEVARFLLTSA
;
A
#
# COMPACT_ATOMS: atom_id res chain seq x y z
N MET A 1 37.92 -1.17 41.07
CA MET A 1 36.61 -1.62 41.60
C MET A 1 35.58 -0.65 41.06
N GLU A 2 35.26 -0.68 39.77
CA GLU A 2 34.33 -1.63 39.12
C GLU A 2 33.00 -1.76 39.86
N SER A 3 31.96 -1.10 39.34
CA SER A 3 30.72 -1.75 38.93
C SER A 3 29.67 -0.70 38.55
N SER A 4 29.24 -0.72 37.29
CA SER A 4 27.84 -0.89 36.89
C SER A 4 27.58 -0.18 35.55
N ALA A 5 27.95 -0.88 34.48
CA ALA A 5 27.41 -0.67 33.15
C ALA A 5 26.61 -1.93 32.78
N ALA A 6 25.34 -1.98 33.17
CA ALA A 6 24.43 -3.05 32.78
C ALA A 6 22.99 -2.53 32.71
N GLY A 7 22.63 -1.90 31.59
CA GLY A 7 21.27 -1.37 31.40
C GLY A 7 20.76 -1.25 29.96
N VAL A 8 21.53 -1.62 28.93
CA VAL A 8 21.19 -1.25 27.53
C VAL A 8 20.87 -2.45 26.61
N GLY A 9 20.97 -3.70 27.09
CA GLY A 9 20.81 -4.89 26.24
C GLY A 9 19.41 -5.52 26.14
N PHE A 10 18.53 -5.31 27.13
CA PHE A 10 17.24 -6.04 27.21
C PHE A 10 16.11 -5.42 26.38
N ASP A 11 16.08 -4.10 26.22
CA ASP A 11 15.01 -3.36 25.53
C ASP A 11 15.10 -3.52 24.00
N ALA A 12 16.31 -3.52 23.43
CA ALA A 12 16.54 -3.76 22.00
C ALA A 12 16.13 -5.19 21.60
N GLY A 13 16.47 -6.19 22.42
CA GLY A 13 16.08 -7.59 22.19
C GLY A 13 14.56 -7.80 22.27
N GLN A 14 13.88 -7.18 23.25
CA GLN A 14 12.42 -7.26 23.36
C GLN A 14 11.69 -6.53 22.21
N ARG A 15 12.16 -5.35 21.80
CA ARG A 15 11.60 -4.61 20.64
C ARG A 15 11.81 -5.37 19.34
N GLN A 16 12.98 -6.00 19.15
CA GLN A 16 13.28 -6.80 17.96
C GLN A 16 12.44 -8.08 17.91
N LEU A 17 12.29 -8.79 19.05
CA LEU A 17 11.41 -9.95 19.18
C LEU A 17 9.94 -9.57 18.94
N SER A 18 9.50 -8.40 19.42
CA SER A 18 8.18 -7.84 19.15
C SER A 18 8.00 -7.58 17.65
N GLY A 19 8.97 -6.94 17.01
CA GLY A 19 8.94 -6.66 15.57
C GLY A 19 8.89 -7.93 14.70
N GLN A 20 9.66 -8.97 15.07
CA GLN A 20 9.63 -10.25 14.35
C GLN A 20 8.28 -10.96 14.51
N LYS A 21 7.66 -10.89 15.70
CA LYS A 21 6.33 -11.46 15.94
C LYS A 21 5.25 -10.71 15.15
N VAL A 22 5.26 -9.37 15.18
CA VAL A 22 4.34 -8.53 14.40
C VAL A 22 4.45 -8.86 12.91
N ARG A 23 5.67 -8.95 12.38
CA ARG A 23 5.91 -9.31 10.97
C ARG A 23 5.30 -10.67 10.61
N ARG A 24 5.56 -11.71 11.43
CA ARG A 24 4.96 -13.04 11.24
C ARG A 24 3.44 -13.03 11.27
N ILE A 25 2.83 -12.23 12.15
CA ILE A 25 1.36 -12.12 12.23
C ILE A 25 0.80 -11.44 10.98
N VAL A 26 1.45 -10.38 10.49
CA VAL A 26 1.05 -9.70 9.24
C VAL A 26 1.21 -10.63 8.03
N ASP A 27 2.33 -11.36 7.93
CA ASP A 27 2.55 -12.36 6.87
C ASP A 27 1.47 -13.46 6.91
N ALA A 28 1.18 -13.98 8.10
CA ALA A 28 0.15 -14.99 8.31
C ALA A 28 -1.25 -14.48 7.96
N MET A 29 -1.58 -13.22 8.29
CA MET A 29 -2.85 -12.62 7.89
C MET A 29 -2.94 -12.54 6.38
N ARG A 30 -1.89 -12.05 5.73
CA ARG A 30 -1.86 -11.91 4.28
C ARG A 30 -2.02 -13.27 3.59
N HIS A 31 -1.32 -14.29 4.08
CA HIS A 31 -1.45 -15.66 3.58
C HIS A 31 -2.86 -16.22 3.78
N CYS A 32 -3.43 -16.05 4.98
CA CYS A 32 -4.81 -16.48 5.26
C CYS A 32 -5.84 -15.79 4.35
N VAL A 33 -5.67 -14.50 4.02
CA VAL A 33 -6.54 -13.79 3.08
C VAL A 33 -6.42 -14.37 1.68
N ALA A 34 -5.20 -14.66 1.22
CA ALA A 34 -4.97 -15.25 -0.09
C ALA A 34 -5.56 -16.67 -0.22
N GLU A 35 -5.43 -17.50 0.82
CA GLU A 35 -5.92 -18.88 0.78
C GLU A 35 -7.43 -19.01 1.04
N ARG A 36 -7.99 -18.19 1.95
CA ARG A 36 -9.31 -18.41 2.54
C ARG A 36 -10.28 -17.25 2.29
N GLY A 37 -9.84 -16.24 1.53
CA GLY A 37 -10.53 -14.97 1.41
C GLY A 37 -10.56 -14.19 2.72
N ILE A 38 -11.05 -12.95 2.65
CA ILE A 38 -11.12 -12.09 3.84
C ILE A 38 -12.01 -12.73 4.90
N ALA A 39 -13.21 -13.21 4.55
CA ALA A 39 -14.13 -13.81 5.52
C ALA A 39 -13.49 -14.98 6.30
N GLY A 40 -12.71 -15.83 5.63
CA GLY A 40 -12.02 -16.97 6.24
C GLY A 40 -10.73 -16.63 7.00
N ALA A 41 -10.19 -15.42 6.86
CA ALA A 41 -9.00 -14.96 7.58
C ALA A 41 -9.33 -14.56 9.03
N THR A 42 -9.63 -15.54 9.87
CA THR A 42 -9.97 -15.35 11.29
C THR A 42 -8.71 -15.31 12.16
N PHE A 43 -8.78 -14.66 13.33
CA PHE A 43 -7.69 -14.66 14.30
C PHE A 43 -7.28 -16.08 14.74
N GLU A 44 -8.18 -17.05 14.69
CA GLU A 44 -7.85 -18.46 14.93
C GLU A 44 -6.88 -18.98 13.87
N HIS A 45 -7.24 -18.87 12.58
CA HIS A 45 -6.39 -19.29 11.47
C HIS A 45 -5.05 -18.55 11.47
N VAL A 46 -5.06 -17.24 11.67
CA VAL A 46 -3.85 -16.42 11.69
C VAL A 46 -2.94 -16.78 12.87
N SER A 47 -3.50 -17.05 14.04
CA SER A 47 -2.71 -17.44 15.22
C SER A 47 -2.00 -18.78 15.00
N ARG A 48 -2.68 -19.75 14.38
CA ARG A 48 -2.11 -21.05 14.01
C ARG A 48 -1.01 -20.88 12.97
N GLU A 49 -1.28 -20.11 11.92
CA GLU A 49 -0.34 -19.83 10.83
C GLU A 49 0.92 -19.10 11.32
N ALA A 50 0.76 -18.07 12.15
CA ALA A 50 1.89 -17.30 12.69
C ALA A 50 2.64 -18.03 13.81
N GLY A 51 2.10 -19.13 14.35
CA GLY A 51 2.65 -19.84 15.51
C GLY A 51 2.65 -18.98 16.78
N VAL A 52 1.55 -18.28 17.05
CA VAL A 52 1.37 -17.41 18.23
C VAL A 52 0.01 -17.64 18.90
N SER A 53 -0.20 -17.11 20.11
CA SER A 53 -1.51 -17.19 20.77
C SER A 53 -2.49 -16.14 20.22
N ARG A 54 -3.79 -16.46 20.23
CA ARG A 54 -4.85 -15.50 19.87
C ARG A 54 -4.83 -14.23 20.73
N GLY A 55 -4.49 -14.35 22.02
CA GLY A 55 -4.33 -13.21 22.92
C GLY A 55 -3.25 -12.23 22.44
N LEU A 56 -2.19 -12.73 21.78
CA LEU A 56 -1.14 -11.89 21.23
C LEU A 56 -1.63 -11.06 20.03
N LEU A 57 -2.50 -11.61 19.19
CA LEU A 57 -3.11 -10.86 18.08
C LEU A 57 -4.00 -9.74 18.62
N HIS A 58 -4.84 -10.03 19.61
CA HIS A 58 -5.66 -9.00 20.26
C HIS A 58 -4.81 -7.93 20.95
N TYR A 59 -3.69 -8.32 21.57
CA TYR A 59 -2.77 -7.37 22.21
C TYR A 59 -2.15 -6.39 21.20
N TYR A 60 -1.65 -6.88 20.05
CA TYR A 60 -0.99 -6.00 19.07
C TYR A 60 -1.96 -5.24 18.17
N PHE A 61 -3.05 -5.87 17.74
CA PHE A 61 -3.90 -5.33 16.68
C PHE A 61 -5.32 -5.01 17.15
N GLY A 62 -5.78 -5.61 18.25
CA GLY A 62 -7.15 -5.44 18.76
C GLY A 62 -8.20 -6.17 17.91
N THR A 63 -8.35 -5.75 16.66
CA THR A 63 -9.35 -6.26 15.70
C THR A 63 -8.72 -6.77 14.41
N LYS A 64 -9.50 -7.54 13.65
CA LYS A 64 -9.10 -8.06 12.34
C LYS A 64 -8.86 -6.94 11.33
N GLU A 65 -9.68 -5.90 11.36
CA GLU A 65 -9.61 -4.74 10.46
C GLU A 65 -8.31 -3.96 10.70
N ARG A 66 -7.89 -3.77 11.95
CA ARG A 66 -6.60 -3.17 12.28
C ARG A 66 -5.42 -4.01 11.79
N LEU A 67 -5.52 -5.35 11.85
CA LEU A 67 -4.51 -6.22 11.28
C LEU A 67 -4.50 -6.17 9.73
N LEU A 68 -5.65 -6.09 9.08
CA LEU A 68 -5.78 -5.87 7.63
C LEU A 68 -5.20 -4.52 7.19
N ILE A 69 -5.37 -3.47 8.00
CA ILE A 69 -4.73 -2.16 7.75
C ILE A 69 -3.21 -2.30 7.71
N GLU A 70 -2.63 -3.09 8.62
CA GLU A 70 -1.17 -3.30 8.62
C GLU A 70 -0.68 -4.13 7.45
N VAL A 71 -1.49 -5.10 7.01
CA VAL A 71 -1.24 -5.79 5.74
C VAL A 71 -1.20 -4.79 4.59
N LEU A 72 -2.27 -3.99 4.41
CA LEU A 72 -2.32 -2.97 3.35
C LEU A 72 -1.17 -1.98 3.43
N ARG A 73 -0.83 -1.53 4.63
CA ARG A 73 0.24 -0.55 4.85
C ARG A 73 1.57 -1.07 4.36
N ARG A 74 1.94 -2.28 4.78
CA ARG A 74 3.19 -2.92 4.34
C ARG A 74 3.19 -3.16 2.83
N ASP A 75 2.05 -3.57 2.28
CA ASP A 75 1.94 -3.82 0.84
C ASP A 75 2.07 -2.52 0.04
N ALA A 76 1.43 -1.44 0.50
CA ALA A 76 1.53 -0.11 -0.11
C ALA A 76 2.97 0.44 -0.03
N GLU A 77 3.62 0.33 1.13
CA GLU A 77 5.02 0.73 1.31
C GLU A 77 5.96 -0.04 0.36
N THR A 78 5.78 -1.35 0.24
CA THR A 78 6.59 -2.20 -0.65
C THR A 78 6.41 -1.77 -2.11
N ARG A 79 5.18 -1.54 -2.55
CA ARG A 79 4.91 -1.15 -3.95
C ARG A 79 5.39 0.24 -4.29
N ILE A 80 5.23 1.20 -3.37
CA ILE A 80 5.74 2.55 -3.59
C ILE A 80 7.26 2.52 -3.66
N ALA A 81 7.93 1.75 -2.80
CA ALA A 81 9.38 1.58 -2.87
C ALA A 81 9.85 0.94 -4.19
N MET A 82 9.06 0.05 -4.80
CA MET A 82 9.37 -0.51 -6.12
C MET A 82 9.32 0.53 -7.25
N LEU A 83 8.72 1.71 -7.03
CA LEU A 83 8.75 2.80 -8.00
C LEU A 83 10.02 3.65 -7.90
N ASP A 84 10.77 3.59 -6.79
CA ASP A 84 11.87 4.51 -6.51
C ASP A 84 13.00 4.40 -7.55
N GLU A 85 13.46 3.18 -7.86
CA GLU A 85 14.54 2.97 -8.84
C GLU A 85 14.11 3.33 -10.27
N PRO A 86 12.96 2.84 -10.80
CA PRO A 86 12.51 3.23 -12.14
C PRO A 86 12.22 4.72 -12.27
N LEU A 87 11.65 5.36 -11.23
CA LEU A 87 11.48 6.80 -11.23
C LEU A 87 12.83 7.51 -11.22
N ALA A 88 13.82 7.08 -10.43
CA ALA A 88 15.13 7.70 -10.45
C ALA A 88 15.77 7.68 -11.86
N ALA A 89 15.61 6.57 -12.58
CA ALA A 89 16.14 6.37 -13.93
C ALA A 89 15.32 7.07 -15.05
N ALA A 90 14.12 7.58 -14.77
CA ALA A 90 13.27 8.24 -15.77
C ALA A 90 13.85 9.60 -16.21
N GLU A 91 13.99 9.79 -17.52
CA GLU A 91 14.58 11.00 -18.12
C GLU A 91 13.55 11.89 -18.82
N THR A 92 12.37 11.35 -19.12
CA THR A 92 11.27 12.08 -19.76
C THR A 92 9.95 11.96 -18.97
N ALA A 93 9.01 12.85 -19.25
CA ALA A 93 7.64 12.74 -18.72
C ALA A 93 6.97 11.41 -19.10
N ASP A 94 7.19 10.93 -20.33
CA ASP A 94 6.65 9.64 -20.79
C ASP A 94 7.25 8.45 -20.02
N ASP A 95 8.53 8.50 -19.64
CA ASP A 95 9.15 7.46 -18.78
C ASP A 95 8.48 7.43 -17.39
N VAL A 96 8.27 8.60 -16.79
CA VAL A 96 7.58 8.71 -15.49
C VAL A 96 6.16 8.16 -15.59
N ILE A 97 5.43 8.50 -16.65
CA ILE A 97 4.07 8.00 -16.89
C ILE A 97 4.10 6.47 -17.05
N ALA A 98 5.02 5.93 -17.83
CA ALA A 98 5.17 4.49 -18.03
C ALA A 98 5.43 3.76 -16.70
N VAL A 99 6.27 4.30 -15.83
CA VAL A 99 6.54 3.74 -14.49
C VAL A 99 5.28 3.73 -13.63
N LEU A 100 4.51 4.83 -13.58
CA LEU A 100 3.29 4.91 -12.78
C LEU A 100 2.19 3.98 -13.29
N VAL A 101 1.99 3.92 -14.61
CA VAL A 101 1.00 3.04 -15.26
C VAL A 101 1.37 1.58 -15.04
N ALA A 102 2.64 1.21 -15.27
CA ALA A 102 3.12 -0.14 -15.00
C ALA A 102 2.98 -0.52 -13.52
N GLY A 103 3.29 0.41 -12.61
CA GLY A 103 3.09 0.23 -11.18
C GLY A 103 1.64 -0.12 -10.84
N ALA A 104 0.68 0.65 -11.34
CA ALA A 104 -0.75 0.41 -11.10
C ALA A 104 -1.25 -0.92 -11.69
N GLU A 105 -0.85 -1.24 -12.93
CA GLU A 105 -1.22 -2.49 -13.61
C GLU A 105 -0.61 -3.73 -12.93
N ASN A 106 0.64 -3.65 -12.46
CA ASN A 106 1.29 -4.74 -11.74
C ASN A 106 0.60 -5.05 -10.42
N VAL A 107 0.09 -4.05 -9.69
CA VAL A 107 -0.70 -4.29 -8.47
C VAL A 107 -1.89 -5.18 -8.78
N LEU A 108 -2.64 -4.84 -9.83
CA LEU A 108 -3.86 -5.56 -10.17
C LEU A 108 -3.57 -6.97 -10.69
N ARG A 109 -2.54 -7.12 -11.51
CA ARG A 109 -2.15 -8.39 -12.12
C ARG A 109 -1.58 -9.37 -11.10
N ASP A 110 -0.61 -8.92 -10.33
CA ASP A 110 0.20 -9.81 -9.49
C ASP A 110 -0.43 -9.99 -8.10
N ASP A 111 -1.29 -9.05 -7.68
CA ASP A 111 -1.88 -9.03 -6.35
C ASP A 111 -3.25 -8.33 -6.27
N PRO A 112 -4.29 -8.90 -6.93
CA PRO A 112 -5.63 -8.36 -6.86
C PRO A 112 -6.19 -8.33 -5.42
N GLY A 113 -5.65 -9.16 -4.52
CA GLY A 113 -6.04 -9.22 -3.11
C GLY A 113 -5.84 -7.89 -2.36
N PHE A 114 -4.90 -7.05 -2.79
CA PHE A 114 -4.72 -5.71 -2.23
C PHE A 114 -5.99 -4.85 -2.34
N TYR A 115 -6.57 -4.77 -3.54
CA TYR A 115 -7.78 -3.99 -3.78
C TYR A 115 -8.99 -4.59 -3.04
N VAL A 116 -9.06 -5.91 -2.94
CA VAL A 116 -10.12 -6.59 -2.18
C VAL A 116 -10.07 -6.21 -0.68
N ILE A 117 -8.88 -6.20 -0.07
CA ILE A 117 -8.71 -5.74 1.32
C ILE A 117 -9.03 -4.25 1.45
N LEU A 118 -8.62 -3.44 0.48
CA LEU A 118 -8.90 -2.00 0.44
C LEU A 118 -10.41 -1.72 0.44
N TYR A 119 -11.20 -2.41 -0.39
CA TYR A 119 -12.64 -2.22 -0.47
C TYR A 119 -13.38 -2.72 0.77
N GLU A 120 -12.91 -3.83 1.37
CA GLU A 120 -13.44 -4.30 2.65
C GLU A 120 -13.24 -3.24 3.73
N LEU A 121 -12.03 -2.70 3.86
CA LEU A 121 -11.71 -1.70 4.88
C LEU A 121 -12.41 -0.37 4.63
N PHE A 122 -12.60 0.03 3.37
CA PHE A 122 -13.45 1.16 3.03
C PHE A 122 -14.88 0.96 3.56
N THR A 123 -15.45 -0.22 3.32
CA THR A 123 -16.80 -0.56 3.78
C THR A 123 -16.88 -0.62 5.30
N ALA A 124 -15.91 -1.26 5.97
CA ALA A 124 -15.84 -1.31 7.43
C ALA A 124 -15.67 0.08 8.06
N GLY A 125 -14.86 0.95 7.43
CA GLY A 125 -14.63 2.33 7.87
C GLY A 125 -15.89 3.20 7.83
N ARG A 126 -16.90 2.85 7.03
CA ARG A 126 -18.18 3.60 6.99
C ARG A 126 -18.91 3.64 8.33
N GLN A 127 -18.71 2.63 9.17
CA GLN A 127 -19.35 2.48 10.47
C GLN A 127 -18.35 2.53 11.65
N ASN A 128 -17.06 2.69 11.35
CA ASN A 128 -15.99 2.67 12.34
C ASN A 128 -14.99 3.83 12.11
N PRO A 129 -15.10 4.93 12.88
CA PRO A 129 -14.23 6.11 12.73
C PRO A 129 -12.74 5.81 12.90
N ASP A 130 -12.36 4.83 13.73
CA ASP A 130 -10.96 4.46 13.91
C ASP A 130 -10.38 3.85 12.63
N ILE A 131 -11.12 2.93 12.01
CA ILE A 131 -10.70 2.29 10.75
C ILE A 131 -10.67 3.32 9.62
N GLN A 132 -11.64 4.24 9.58
CA GLN A 132 -11.63 5.35 8.64
C GLN A 132 -10.36 6.22 8.81
N ALA A 133 -9.99 6.55 10.05
CA ALA A 133 -8.82 7.37 10.34
C ALA A 133 -7.51 6.67 9.93
N GLU A 134 -7.40 5.37 10.22
CA GLU A 134 -6.25 4.55 9.82
C GLU A 134 -6.10 4.45 8.29
N LEU A 135 -7.21 4.19 7.59
CA LEU A 135 -7.22 4.13 6.12
C LEU A 135 -6.90 5.50 5.50
N ALA A 136 -7.44 6.59 6.06
CA ALA A 136 -7.09 7.94 5.64
C ALA A 136 -5.60 8.25 5.88
N GLY A 137 -5.02 7.73 6.96
CA GLY A 137 -3.59 7.82 7.25
C GLY A 137 -2.75 7.08 6.21
N LEU A 138 -3.18 5.88 5.80
CA LEU A 138 -2.56 5.11 4.72
C LEU A 138 -2.53 5.90 3.41
N TYR A 139 -3.69 6.35 2.91
CA TYR A 139 -3.76 7.14 1.68
C TYR A 139 -2.94 8.43 1.76
N ARG A 140 -2.88 9.09 2.93
CA ARG A 140 -2.09 10.31 3.10
C ARG A 140 -0.59 10.04 2.95
N ARG A 141 -0.06 8.99 3.59
CA ARG A 141 1.36 8.62 3.48
C ARG A 141 1.72 8.21 2.06
N SER A 142 0.90 7.35 1.45
CA SER A 142 1.12 6.90 0.08
C SER A 142 1.13 8.06 -0.92
N ARG A 143 0.17 9.00 -0.80
CA ARG A 143 0.12 10.20 -1.65
C ARG A 143 1.35 11.08 -1.45
N GLN A 144 1.76 11.32 -0.21
CA GLN A 144 2.92 12.16 0.09
C GLN A 144 4.20 11.60 -0.54
N GLN A 145 4.42 10.29 -0.47
CA GLN A 145 5.61 9.65 -1.05
C GLN A 145 5.66 9.79 -2.57
N VAL A 146 4.56 9.45 -3.27
CA VAL A 146 4.51 9.55 -4.74
C VAL A 146 4.55 11.01 -5.18
N ALA A 147 3.85 11.92 -4.49
CA ALA A 147 3.87 13.35 -4.80
C ALA A 147 5.26 13.95 -4.60
N GLN A 148 6.03 13.50 -3.61
CA GLN A 148 7.41 13.91 -3.43
C GLN A 148 8.29 13.44 -4.59
N ALA A 149 8.10 12.24 -5.11
CA ALA A 149 8.83 11.77 -6.28
C ALA A 149 8.51 12.61 -7.52
N LEU A 150 7.24 12.95 -7.75
CA LEU A 150 6.83 13.83 -8.85
C LEU A 150 7.44 15.23 -8.72
N ARG A 151 7.45 15.82 -7.52
CA ARG A 151 8.09 17.13 -7.27
C ARG A 151 9.59 17.10 -7.52
N ARG A 152 10.27 15.98 -7.23
CA ARG A 152 11.70 15.85 -7.57
C ARG A 152 11.90 15.89 -9.08
N LYS A 153 11.09 15.16 -9.84
CA LYS A 153 11.15 15.16 -11.31
C LYS A 153 10.80 16.49 -11.95
N ASP A 154 9.86 17.23 -11.36
CA ASP A 154 9.55 18.61 -11.72
C ASP A 154 10.75 19.54 -11.48
N ALA A 155 11.39 19.46 -10.31
CA ALA A 155 12.57 20.25 -9.98
C ALA A 155 13.82 19.89 -10.81
N GLU A 156 13.93 18.63 -11.27
CA GLU A 156 14.97 18.14 -12.17
C GLU A 156 14.75 18.60 -13.62
N GLY A 157 13.57 19.15 -13.96
CA GLY A 157 13.21 19.51 -15.34
C GLY A 157 12.92 18.30 -16.22
N VAL A 158 12.56 17.16 -15.64
CA VAL A 158 12.17 15.94 -16.39
C VAL A 158 10.71 16.01 -16.85
N LEU A 159 9.86 16.66 -16.06
CA LEU A 159 8.45 16.90 -16.34
C LEU A 159 8.03 18.26 -15.78
N SER A 160 6.82 18.69 -16.11
CA SER A 160 6.14 19.82 -15.48
C SER A 160 4.77 19.37 -14.95
N LEU A 161 4.45 19.79 -13.73
CA LEU A 161 3.16 19.50 -13.10
C LEU A 161 2.12 20.57 -13.44
N ARG A 162 1.01 20.16 -14.08
CA ARG A 162 -0.08 21.08 -14.44
C ARG A 162 -0.92 21.55 -13.25
N PHE A 163 -0.92 20.77 -12.17
CA PHE A 163 -1.63 21.03 -10.91
C PHE A 163 -0.72 20.67 -9.74
N ASP A 164 -1.18 20.89 -8.51
CA ASP A 164 -0.41 20.46 -7.35
C ASP A 164 -0.21 18.93 -7.33
N ALA A 165 0.98 18.49 -6.94
CA ALA A 165 1.37 17.09 -6.97
C ALA A 165 0.42 16.19 -6.15
N ASP A 166 -0.09 16.67 -5.02
CA ASP A 166 -1.01 15.90 -4.17
C ASP A 166 -2.36 15.66 -4.87
N SER A 167 -2.90 16.65 -5.59
CA SER A 167 -4.13 16.50 -6.39
C SER A 167 -3.92 15.55 -7.57
N ILE A 168 -2.78 15.65 -8.27
CA ILE A 168 -2.42 14.74 -9.37
C ILE A 168 -2.40 13.29 -8.87
N VAL A 169 -1.69 13.02 -7.76
CA VAL A 169 -1.61 11.68 -7.19
C VAL A 169 -2.96 11.21 -6.66
N THR A 170 -3.75 12.10 -6.05
CA THR A 170 -5.11 11.77 -5.60
C THR A 170 -5.98 11.31 -6.77
N TYR A 171 -5.91 12.01 -7.91
CA TYR A 171 -6.64 11.62 -9.12
C TYR A 171 -6.13 10.30 -9.70
N MET A 172 -4.82 10.10 -9.77
CA MET A 172 -4.21 8.85 -10.25
C MET A 172 -4.63 7.65 -9.40
N PHE A 173 -4.64 7.79 -8.07
CA PHE A 173 -5.12 6.75 -7.17
C PHE A 173 -6.62 6.48 -7.37
N ALA A 174 -7.44 7.52 -7.52
CA ALA A 174 -8.87 7.34 -7.80
C ALA A 174 -9.11 6.60 -9.14
N ALA A 175 -8.30 6.90 -10.17
CA ALA A 175 -8.36 6.19 -11.44
C ALA A 175 -7.90 4.73 -11.33
N ALA A 176 -6.83 4.46 -10.56
CA ALA A 176 -6.35 3.11 -10.29
C ALA A 176 -7.36 2.27 -9.49
N ASP A 177 -7.88 2.82 -8.38
CA ASP A 177 -8.90 2.18 -7.55
C ASP A 177 -10.18 1.90 -8.36
N GLY A 178 -10.69 2.89 -9.11
CA GLY A 178 -11.86 2.71 -9.97
C GLY A 178 -11.63 1.73 -11.12
N GLY A 179 -10.43 1.73 -11.70
CA GLY A 179 -10.02 0.81 -12.75
C GLY A 179 -9.90 -0.64 -12.27
N ALA A 180 -9.35 -0.83 -11.07
CA ALA A 180 -9.27 -2.13 -10.41
C ALA A 180 -10.67 -2.64 -10.04
N LEU A 181 -11.54 -1.79 -9.51
CA LEU A 181 -12.93 -2.16 -9.19
C LEU A 181 -13.66 -2.71 -10.41
N GLN A 182 -13.59 -2.02 -11.55
CA GLN A 182 -14.25 -2.48 -12.78
C GLN A 182 -13.68 -3.81 -13.28
N ARG A 183 -12.35 -3.94 -13.36
CA ARG A 183 -11.68 -5.17 -13.83
C ARG A 183 -11.92 -6.37 -12.93
N LEU A 184 -11.97 -6.18 -11.61
CA LEU A 184 -12.31 -7.25 -10.67
C LEU A 184 -13.79 -7.65 -10.72
N THR A 185 -14.65 -6.74 -11.19
CA THR A 185 -16.11 -7.00 -11.33
C THR A 185 -16.43 -7.68 -12.66
N ASP A 186 -15.78 -7.26 -13.75
CA ASP A 186 -15.98 -7.76 -15.11
C ASP A 186 -14.61 -8.06 -15.75
N PRO A 187 -14.01 -9.24 -15.45
CA PRO A 187 -12.66 -9.59 -15.89
C PRO A 187 -12.58 -10.03 -17.36
N GLU A 188 -13.72 -10.32 -18.01
CA GLU A 188 -13.75 -10.77 -19.41
C GLU A 188 -13.74 -9.59 -20.40
N ARG A 189 -14.05 -8.39 -19.93
CA ARG A 189 -14.02 -7.17 -20.74
C ARG A 189 -12.60 -6.77 -21.12
N ASP A 190 -12.42 -6.28 -22.35
CA ASP A 190 -11.17 -5.64 -22.77
C ASP A 190 -11.06 -4.21 -22.20
N TYR A 191 -9.98 -3.96 -21.46
CA TYR A 191 -9.65 -2.67 -20.85
C TYR A 191 -8.49 -1.95 -21.53
N SER A 192 -7.97 -2.45 -22.66
CA SER A 192 -6.86 -1.85 -23.41
C SER A 192 -7.07 -0.36 -23.67
N ALA A 193 -8.22 0.02 -24.23
CA ALA A 193 -8.60 1.41 -24.46
C ALA A 193 -8.76 2.24 -23.17
N THR A 194 -9.09 1.59 -22.04
CA THR A 194 -9.19 2.27 -20.74
C THR A 194 -7.80 2.59 -20.18
N VAL A 195 -6.83 1.68 -20.34
CA VAL A 195 -5.43 1.93 -19.99
C VAL A 195 -4.85 3.07 -20.83
N GLU A 196 -5.11 3.04 -22.14
CA GLU A 196 -4.68 4.09 -23.06
C GLU A 196 -5.25 5.46 -22.67
N ALA A 197 -6.55 5.54 -22.40
CA ALA A 197 -7.18 6.77 -21.91
C ALA A 197 -6.56 7.26 -20.59
N GLY A 198 -6.22 6.35 -19.68
CA GLY A 198 -5.51 6.68 -18.44
C GLY A 198 -4.13 7.28 -18.68
N ALA A 199 -3.37 6.72 -19.63
CA ALA A 199 -2.06 7.24 -20.01
C ALA A 199 -2.15 8.64 -20.66
N GLU A 200 -3.15 8.88 -21.52
CA GLU A 200 -3.41 10.22 -22.09
C GLU A 200 -3.76 11.26 -21.03
N VAL A 201 -4.58 10.89 -20.03
CA VAL A 201 -4.84 11.77 -18.90
C VAL A 201 -3.56 12.02 -18.09
N ALA A 202 -2.71 11.02 -17.90
CA ALA A 202 -1.43 11.20 -17.22
C ALA A 202 -0.51 12.17 -18.00
N ARG A 203 -0.45 12.09 -19.33
CA ARG A 203 0.28 13.06 -20.19
C ARG A 203 -0.24 14.48 -20.07
N PHE A 204 -1.55 14.64 -19.91
CA PHE A 204 -2.16 15.95 -19.67
C PHE A 204 -1.77 16.55 -18.31
N LEU A 205 -1.63 15.69 -17.28
CA LEU A 205 -1.28 16.10 -15.91
C LEU A 205 0.23 16.32 -15.72
N LEU A 206 1.05 15.48 -16.39
CA LEU A 206 2.51 15.45 -16.35
C LEU A 206 3.04 15.82 -17.75
N THR A 207 3.22 17.11 -18.01
CA THR A 207 3.69 17.56 -19.33
C THR A 207 5.21 17.43 -19.43
N SER A 208 5.75 17.42 -20.64
CA SER A 208 7.18 17.66 -20.83
C SER A 208 7.56 19.02 -20.25
N ALA A 209 8.75 19.11 -19.65
CA ALA A 209 9.32 20.34 -19.12
C ALA A 209 9.81 21.29 -20.23
#